data_AF-A0A392PMG2-F1
#
_entry.id   AF-A0A392PMG2-F1
#
_cell.length_a   1.000
_cell.length_b   1.000
_cell.length_c   1.000
_cell.angle_alpha   90.00
_cell.angle_beta   90.00
_cell.angle_gamma   90.00
#
_symmetry.space_group_name_H-M   'P 1'
#
loop_
_entity.id
_entity.type
_entity.pdbx_description
1 polymer ?
#
loop_
_entity_poly.entity_id
_entity_poly.type
_entity_poly.pdbx_seq_one_letter_code
_entity_poly.pdbx_strand_id
1 'polypeptide(L)' 'MHCFGLLPHYNLNLQSIAVNGQLLPIDQDVFATGNNRGTIVDSGTTLAYLVQEAYDPFLNA' A
#
# COMPACT_ATOMS: atom_id res chain seq x y z
N MET A 1 -0.27 17.92 8.16
CA MET A 1 -0.27 16.51 7.75
C MET A 1 0.22 15.70 8.94
N HIS A 2 -0.71 15.27 9.80
CA HIS A 2 -0.40 14.57 11.06
C HIS A 2 -0.22 13.07 10.79
N CYS A 3 0.74 12.48 11.49
CA CYS A 3 1.27 11.12 11.34
C CYS A 3 0.22 10.01 11.11
N PHE A 4 0.49 9.13 10.14
CA PHE A 4 -0.22 7.86 9.86
C PHE A 4 0.06 6.73 10.87
N GLY A 5 0.80 7.01 11.95
CA GLY A 5 1.11 6.01 12.97
C GLY A 5 0.20 6.17 14.18
N LEU A 6 -0.59 5.13 14.50
CA LEU A 6 -1.28 4.84 15.77
C LEU A 6 -2.79 5.16 15.90
N LEU A 7 -3.50 5.67 14.87
CA LEU A 7 -4.97 5.65 14.90
C LEU A 7 -5.49 4.25 14.52
N PRO A 8 -6.59 3.75 15.12
CA PRO A 8 -7.17 2.46 14.75
C PRO A 8 -7.77 2.57 13.35
N HIS A 9 -6.96 2.24 12.34
CA HIS A 9 -7.40 2.07 10.96
C HIS A 9 -7.79 0.61 10.70
N TYR A 10 -8.61 0.39 9.67
CA TYR A 10 -8.80 -0.95 9.11
C TYR A 10 -7.55 -1.35 8.32
N ASN A 11 -6.56 -1.89 9.04
CA ASN A 11 -5.28 -2.28 8.48
C ASN A 11 -5.39 -3.62 7.76
N LEU A 12 -4.73 -3.73 6.61
CA LEU A 12 -4.61 -4.95 5.83
C LEU A 12 -3.15 -5.41 5.79
N ASN A 13 -2.97 -6.73 5.74
CA ASN A 13 -1.70 -7.33 5.33
C ASN A 13 -1.72 -7.48 3.80
N LEU A 14 -1.21 -6.49 3.07
CA LEU A 14 -1.09 -6.55 1.62
C LEU A 14 0.14 -7.39 1.24
N GLN A 15 -0.07 -8.48 0.49
CA GLN A 15 1.01 -9.40 0.12
C GLN A 15 1.60 -9.11 -1.25
N SER A 16 0.77 -8.73 -2.22
CA SER A 16 1.19 -8.51 -3.60
C SER A 16 0.18 -7.67 -4.37
N ILE A 17 0.62 -7.08 -5.48
CA ILE A 17 -0.23 -6.43 -6.47
C ILE A 17 -0.15 -7.21 -7.78
N ALA A 18 -1.29 -7.43 -8.43
CA ALA A 18 -1.35 -8.03 -9.76
C ALA A 18 -2.06 -7.09 -10.74
N VAL A 19 -1.51 -6.97 -11.95
CA VAL A 19 -2.14 -6.25 -13.06
C VAL A 19 -2.36 -7.25 -14.19
N ASN A 20 -3.59 -7.32 -14.70
CA ASN A 20 -3.99 -8.32 -15.70
C ASN A 20 -3.64 -9.77 -15.28
N GLY A 21 -3.75 -10.08 -13.99
CA GLY A 21 -3.44 -11.39 -13.42
C GLY A 21 -1.96 -11.72 -13.29
N GLN A 22 -1.04 -10.82 -13.66
CA GLN A 22 0.40 -10.99 -13.49
C GLN A 22 0.87 -10.27 -12.23
N LEU A 23 1.61 -10.99 -11.36
CA LEU A 23 2.19 -10.41 -10.15
C LEU A 23 3.29 -9.42 -10.52
N LEU A 24 3.25 -8.24 -9.91
CA LEU A 24 4.31 -7.25 -10.04
C LEU A 24 5.51 -7.64 -9.15
N PRO A 25 6.75 -7.40 -9.62
CA PRO A 25 7.96 -7.71 -8.85
C PRO A 25 8.21 -6.65 -7.77
N ILE A 26 7.34 -6.59 -6.77
CA ILE A 26 7.41 -5.67 -5.62
C ILE A 26 7.86 -6.47 -4.40
N ASP A 27 8.87 -5.97 -3.69
CA ASP A 27 9.28 -6.56 -2.42
C ASP A 27 8.14 -6.45 -1.38
N GLN A 28 7.80 -7.55 -0.71
CA GLN A 28 6.71 -7.58 0.26
C GLN A 28 6.97 -6.66 1.46
N ASP A 29 8.24 -6.36 1.80
CA ASP A 29 8.61 -5.42 2.86
C ASP A 29 8.17 -3.98 2.55
N VAL A 30 7.84 -3.69 1.29
CA VAL A 30 7.20 -2.43 0.88
C VAL A 30 5.85 -2.23 1.59
N PHE A 31 5.15 -3.32 1.93
CA PHE A 31 3.83 -3.31 2.55
C PHE A 31 3.83 -3.64 4.04
N ALA A 32 5.00 -3.94 4.62
CA ALA A 32 5.11 -4.33 6.03
C ALA A 32 4.51 -3.28 6.97
N THR A 33 3.65 -3.72 7.90
CA THR A 33 3.06 -2.83 8.89
C THR A 33 4.10 -2.44 9.94
N GLY A 34 4.27 -1.15 10.16
CA GLY A 34 5.17 -0.57 11.15
C GLY A 34 4.76 0.86 11.50
N ASN A 35 5.59 1.57 12.25
CA ASN A 35 5.21 2.87 12.83
C ASN A 35 4.74 3.93 11.79
N ASN A 36 5.20 3.84 10.55
CA ASN A 36 4.91 4.81 9.48
C ASN A 36 4.62 4.15 8.12
N ARG A 37 4.33 2.84 8.12
CA ARG A 37 4.11 2.06 6.90
C ARG A 37 3.04 1.01 7.13
N GLY A 38 2.23 0.75 6.12
CA GLY A 38 1.15 -0.23 6.15
C GLY A 38 0.13 0.03 5.04
N THR A 39 -0.88 -0.81 4.98
CA THR A 39 -2.01 -0.68 4.05
C THR A 39 -3.28 -0.53 4.85
N ILE A 40 -4.12 0.45 4.51
CA ILE A 40 -5.39 0.70 5.17
C ILE A 40 -6.54 0.71 4.17
N VAL A 41 -7.73 0.40 4.67
CA VAL A 41 -8.99 0.75 4.01
C VAL A 41 -9.49 2.06 4.62
N ASP A 42 -9.61 3.09 3.79
CA ASP A 42 -10.10 4.40 4.19
C ASP A 42 -11.15 4.92 3.22
N SER A 43 -12.43 4.93 3.64
CA SER A 43 -13.55 5.43 2.84
C SER A 43 -13.54 6.96 2.67
N GLY A 44 -12.73 7.67 3.46
CA GLY A 44 -12.55 9.13 3.36
C GLY A 44 -11.61 9.56 2.22
N THR A 45 -10.98 8.59 1.54
CA THR A 45 -9.98 8.84 0.50
C THR A 45 -10.52 8.47 -0.89
N THR A 46 -10.46 9.41 -1.84
CA THR A 46 -11.01 9.21 -3.21
C THR A 46 -10.15 8.28 -4.09
N LEU A 47 -8.83 8.31 -3.94
CA LEU A 47 -7.88 7.57 -4.77
C LEU A 47 -7.08 6.56 -3.94
N ALA A 48 -6.66 5.45 -4.56
CA ALA A 48 -5.67 4.58 -3.96
C ALA A 48 -4.29 5.27 -4.01
N TYR A 49 -3.65 5.41 -2.85
CA TYR A 49 -2.28 5.92 -2.76
C TYR A 49 -1.33 4.74 -2.54
N LEU A 50 -0.32 4.64 -3.42
CA LEU A 50 0.76 3.68 -3.30
C LEU A 50 2.03 4.41 -2.85
N VAL A 51 2.84 3.74 -2.04
CA VAL A 51 4.23 4.16 -1.83
C VAL A 51 4.98 4.06 -3.16
N GLN A 52 5.99 4.89 -3.36
CA GLN A 52 6.65 5.04 -4.66
C GLN A 52 7.18 3.70 -5.19
N GLU A 53 7.73 2.87 -4.31
CA GLU A 53 8.26 1.54 -4.62
C GLU A 53 7.21 0.56 -5.17
N ALA A 54 5.93 0.80 -4.88
CA ALA A 54 4.81 0.05 -5.46
C ALA A 54 4.13 0.81 -6.62
N TYR A 55 4.15 2.14 -6.60
CA TYR A 55 3.56 2.99 -7.64
C TYR A 55 4.30 2.85 -8.97
N ASP A 56 5.63 2.91 -8.96
CA ASP A 56 6.45 2.82 -10.17
C ASP A 56 6.23 1.50 -10.93
N PRO A 57 6.30 0.31 -10.31
CA PRO A 57 5.99 -0.94 -11.01
C PRO A 57 4.53 -1.05 -11.41
N PHE A 58 3.59 -0.47 -10.66
CA PHE A 58 2.16 -0.45 -11.03
C PHE A 58 1.90 0.40 -12.28
N LEU A 59 2.53 1.57 -12.37
CA LEU A 59 2.37 2.48 -13.52
C LEU A 59 2.95 1.89 -14.81
N ASN A 60 3.99 1.06 -14.69
CA ASN A 60 4.70 0.43 -15.81
C ASN A 60 4.23 -1.00 -16.12
N ALA A 61 3.14 -1.46 -15.50
CA ALA A 61 2.59 -2.80 -15.63
C ALA A 61 1.76 -3.03 -16.89
#